data_AF-A0A6N6MEN8-F1
#
_entry.id   AF-A0A6N6MEN8-F1
#
_cell.length_a   1.000
_cell.length_b   1.000
_cell.length_c   1.000
_cell.angle_alpha   90.00
_cell.angle_beta   90.00
_cell.angle_gamma   90.00
#
_symmetry.space_group_name_H-M   'P 1'
#
loop_
_entity.id
_entity.type
_entity.pdbx_description
1 polymer ?
#
loop_
_entity_poly.entity_id
_entity_poly.type
_entity_poly.pdbx_seq_one_letter_code
_entity_poly.pdbx_strand_id
1 'polypeptide(L)'
;MFTNTQRLSNPEVQELRREGGRLLKRLREARGLSQRELCQLVGAGVYTFISQIETGRGRVPPEKLRVWAEALGLPPADFAKMILPYYDPETFAVLFGDEVPTAQVAQTSADPTSKPGLRVVESR
;
A
#
# COMPACT_ATOMS: atom_id res chain seq x y z
N MET A 1 1.95 -25.95 -1.88
CA MET A 1 1.35 -24.60 -2.08
C MET A 1 -0.05 -24.62 -1.48
N PHE A 2 -0.31 -23.89 -0.39
CA PHE A 2 -1.67 -23.77 0.16
C PHE A 2 -2.46 -22.75 -0.66
N THR A 3 -2.83 -23.11 -1.89
CA THR A 3 -3.93 -22.44 -2.58
C THR A 3 -5.18 -23.16 -2.14
N ASN A 4 -5.88 -22.64 -1.13
CA ASN A 4 -7.25 -23.06 -0.85
C ASN A 4 -8.14 -22.54 -1.99
N THR A 5 -8.02 -23.18 -3.15
CA THR A 5 -8.65 -22.82 -4.43
C THR A 5 -10.18 -22.77 -4.32
N GLN A 6 -10.75 -23.46 -3.32
CA GLN A 6 -12.19 -23.52 -3.08
C GLN A 6 -12.83 -22.19 -2.64
N ARG A 7 -12.05 -21.23 -2.11
CA ARG A 7 -12.57 -19.91 -1.69
C ARG A 7 -12.30 -18.76 -2.67
N LEU A 8 -11.57 -19.00 -3.77
CA LEU A 8 -11.26 -17.96 -4.77
C LEU A 8 -12.53 -17.42 -5.47
N SER A 9 -13.57 -18.25 -5.54
CA SER A 9 -14.90 -17.95 -6.09
C SER A 9 -15.92 -17.46 -5.06
N ASN A 10 -15.59 -17.42 -3.76
CA ASN A 10 -16.50 -16.92 -2.73
C ASN A 10 -16.78 -15.42 -3.00
N PRO A 11 -18.05 -14.99 -3.16
CA PRO A 11 -18.42 -13.60 -3.40
C PRO A 11 -17.81 -12.61 -2.39
N GLU A 12 -17.70 -13.00 -1.11
CA GLU A 12 -17.12 -12.17 -0.05
C GLU A 12 -15.64 -11.91 -0.29
N VAL A 13 -14.89 -12.94 -0.67
CA VAL A 13 -13.45 -12.83 -0.98
C VAL A 13 -13.25 -11.99 -2.23
N GLN A 14 -14.16 -12.08 -3.22
CA GLN A 14 -14.12 -11.19 -4.38
C GLN A 14 -14.36 -9.74 -3.99
N GLU A 15 -15.31 -9.46 -3.09
CA GLU A 15 -15.61 -8.09 -2.70
C GLU A 15 -14.48 -7.48 -1.86
N LEU A 16 -13.90 -8.22 -0.91
CA LEU A 16 -12.71 -7.80 -0.18
C LEU A 16 -11.56 -7.43 -1.12
N ARG A 17 -11.34 -8.21 -2.19
CA ARG A 17 -10.35 -7.86 -3.22
C ARG A 17 -10.70 -6.57 -3.96
N ARG A 18 -11.97 -6.33 -4.28
CA ARG A 18 -12.40 -5.06 -4.91
C ARG A 18 -12.19 -3.90 -3.95
N GLU A 19 -12.47 -4.05 -2.67
CA GLU A 19 -12.21 -3.03 -1.65
C GLU A 19 -10.72 -2.70 -1.54
N GLY A 20 -9.86 -3.72 -1.46
CA GLY A 20 -8.41 -3.55 -1.48
C GLY A 20 -7.92 -2.88 -2.77
N GLY A 21 -8.49 -3.24 -3.92
CA GLY A 21 -8.22 -2.59 -5.21
C GLY A 21 -8.61 -1.10 -5.22
N ARG A 22 -9.79 -0.76 -4.68
CA ARG A 22 -10.24 0.63 -4.50
C ARG A 22 -9.31 1.42 -3.58
N LEU A 23 -8.81 0.81 -2.50
CA LEU A 23 -7.83 1.44 -1.62
C LEU A 23 -6.53 1.76 -2.35
N LEU A 24 -5.97 0.79 -3.10
CA LEU A 24 -4.75 0.98 -3.88
C LEU A 24 -4.91 2.09 -4.94
N LYS A 25 -6.07 2.14 -5.60
CA LYS A 25 -6.41 3.22 -6.52
C LYS A 25 -6.36 4.59 -5.85
N ARG A 26 -6.99 4.73 -4.67
CA ARG A 26 -6.97 5.99 -3.91
C ARG A 26 -5.55 6.41 -3.51
N LEU A 27 -4.72 5.47 -3.06
CA LEU A 27 -3.33 5.75 -2.70
C LEU A 27 -2.50 6.21 -3.91
N ARG A 28 -2.69 5.57 -5.07
CA ARG A 28 -2.07 5.98 -6.32
C ARG A 28 -2.48 7.41 -6.71
N GLU A 29 -3.78 7.70 -6.66
CA GLU A 29 -4.32 9.01 -7.03
C GLU A 29 -3.88 10.10 -6.05
N ALA A 30 -3.78 9.80 -4.76
CA ALA A 30 -3.23 10.71 -3.75
C ALA A 30 -1.74 11.04 -3.99
N ARG A 31 -1.01 10.14 -4.67
CA ARG A 31 0.36 10.39 -5.15
C ARG A 31 0.42 11.16 -6.48
N GLY A 32 -0.73 11.48 -7.09
CA GLY A 32 -0.79 12.13 -8.40
C GLY A 32 -0.33 11.23 -9.55
N LEU A 33 -0.25 9.91 -9.34
CA LEU A 33 0.25 8.97 -10.33
C LEU A 33 -0.87 8.46 -11.21
N SER A 34 -0.65 8.37 -12.52
CA SER A 34 -1.45 7.54 -13.42
C SER A 34 -1.14 6.05 -13.25
N GLN A 35 -2.01 5.17 -13.76
CA GLN A 35 -1.74 3.72 -13.76
C GLN A 35 -0.46 3.37 -14.53
N ARG A 36 -0.13 4.13 -15.60
CA ARG A 36 1.08 3.91 -16.40
C ARG A 36 2.34 4.28 -15.62
N GLU A 37 2.32 5.39 -14.89
CA GLU A 37 3.45 5.81 -14.07
C GLU A 37 3.68 4.84 -12.90
N LEU A 38 2.60 4.43 -12.20
CA LEU A 38 2.74 3.41 -11.16
C LEU A 38 3.31 2.10 -11.73
N CYS A 39 2.85 1.67 -12.91
CA CYS A 39 3.37 0.48 -13.59
C CYS A 39 4.88 0.56 -13.85
N GLN A 40 5.37 1.73 -14.26
CA GLN A 40 6.80 1.96 -14.48
C GLN A 40 7.59 1.88 -13.17
N LEU A 41 7.10 2.55 -12.11
CA LEU A 41 7.75 2.54 -10.80
C LEU A 41 7.84 1.13 -10.19
N VAL A 42 6.79 0.32 -10.32
CA VAL A 42 6.75 -1.03 -9.73
C VAL A 42 7.29 -2.14 -10.65
N GLY A 43 7.85 -1.78 -11.80
CA GLY A 43 8.38 -2.74 -12.78
C GLY A 43 7.34 -3.79 -13.20
N ALA A 44 6.08 -3.39 -13.42
CA ALA A 44 4.99 -4.31 -13.73
C ALA A 44 4.95 -4.78 -15.20
N GLY A 45 5.81 -4.24 -16.07
CA GLY A 45 5.91 -4.60 -17.49
C GLY A 45 4.74 -4.08 -18.33
N VAL A 46 3.50 -4.30 -17.90
CA VAL A 46 2.27 -3.88 -18.62
C VAL A 46 1.29 -3.20 -17.69
N TYR A 47 0.78 -2.02 -18.07
CA TYR A 47 -0.11 -1.20 -17.23
C TYR A 47 -1.46 -1.87 -16.93
N THR A 48 -1.89 -2.83 -17.74
CA THR A 48 -3.11 -3.63 -17.51
C THR A 48 -3.05 -4.39 -16.18
N PHE A 49 -1.83 -4.71 -15.72
CA PHE A 49 -1.60 -5.27 -14.40
C PHE A 49 -2.13 -4.36 -13.30
N ILE A 50 -1.84 -3.04 -13.35
CA ILE A 50 -2.32 -2.08 -12.35
C ILE A 50 -3.85 -2.04 -12.32
N SER A 51 -4.50 -2.00 -13.49
CA SER A 51 -5.96 -2.02 -13.60
C SER A 51 -6.58 -3.31 -13.02
N GLN A 52 -5.95 -4.48 -13.25
CA GLN A 52 -6.40 -5.75 -12.68
C GLN A 52 -6.35 -5.74 -11.14
N ILE A 53 -5.29 -5.16 -10.56
CA ILE A 53 -5.18 -5.00 -9.11
C ILE A 53 -6.25 -4.03 -8.59
N GLU A 54 -6.39 -2.85 -9.20
CA GLU A 54 -7.33 -1.82 -8.75
C GLU A 54 -8.80 -2.23 -8.87
N THR A 55 -9.11 -3.18 -9.75
CA THR A 55 -10.46 -3.73 -9.95
C THR A 55 -10.70 -5.05 -9.19
N GLY A 56 -9.76 -5.48 -8.36
CA GLY A 56 -9.88 -6.70 -7.55
C GLY A 56 -9.80 -8.02 -8.33
N ARG A 57 -9.42 -7.96 -9.62
CA ARG A 57 -9.20 -9.14 -10.47
C ARG A 57 -7.83 -9.80 -10.25
N GLY A 58 -6.93 -9.09 -9.57
CA GLY A 58 -5.63 -9.60 -9.15
C GLY A 58 -5.27 -9.11 -7.74
N ARG A 59 -4.09 -9.52 -7.28
CA ARG A 59 -3.48 -9.06 -6.03
C ARG A 59 -2.06 -8.59 -6.30
N VAL A 60 -1.56 -7.64 -5.51
CA VAL A 60 -0.14 -7.31 -5.51
C VAL A 60 0.64 -8.58 -5.11
N PRO A 61 1.59 -9.06 -5.92
CA PRO A 61 2.41 -10.21 -5.58
C PRO A 61 3.23 -9.93 -4.31
N PRO A 62 3.40 -10.90 -3.39
CA PRO A 62 4.15 -10.71 -2.16
C PRO A 62 5.56 -10.12 -2.38
N GLU A 63 6.27 -10.57 -3.41
CA GLU A 63 7.59 -10.10 -3.80
C GLU A 63 7.60 -8.65 -4.30
N LYS A 64 6.44 -8.10 -4.68
CA LYS A 64 6.27 -6.71 -5.14
C LYS A 64 5.77 -5.76 -4.06
N LEU A 65 5.44 -6.24 -2.86
CA LEU A 65 4.90 -5.37 -1.81
C LEU A 65 5.84 -4.22 -1.44
N ARG A 66 7.15 -4.48 -1.40
CA ARG A 66 8.15 -3.46 -1.10
C ARG A 66 8.19 -2.36 -2.15
N VAL A 67 8.30 -2.72 -3.43
CA VAL A 67 8.37 -1.72 -4.52
C VAL A 67 7.06 -0.95 -4.67
N TRP A 68 5.91 -1.59 -4.39
CA TRP A 68 4.63 -0.89 -4.33
C TRP A 68 4.56 0.11 -3.20
N ALA A 69 5.01 -0.27 -2.00
CA ALA A 69 5.07 0.63 -0.87
C ALA A 69 5.97 1.84 -1.17
N GLU A 70 7.14 1.63 -1.79
CA GLU A 70 8.06 2.70 -2.18
C GLU A 70 7.46 3.63 -3.24
N ALA A 71 6.81 3.09 -4.28
CA ALA A 71 6.15 3.88 -5.32
C ALA A 71 4.98 4.72 -4.76
N LEU A 72 4.23 4.15 -3.81
CA LEU A 72 3.20 4.83 -3.03
C LEU A 72 3.79 5.61 -1.84
N GLY A 73 5.12 5.61 -1.71
CA GLY A 73 5.97 5.97 -0.57
C GLY A 73 5.27 5.97 0.78
N LEU A 74 4.91 4.76 1.14
CA LEU A 74 4.56 4.30 2.46
C LEU A 74 5.70 3.41 2.97
N PRO A 75 5.91 3.32 4.29
CA PRO A 75 6.78 2.30 4.85
C PRO A 75 6.29 0.89 4.45
N PRO A 76 7.19 -0.02 4.00
CA PRO A 76 6.76 -1.34 3.51
C PRO A 76 5.95 -2.17 4.51
N ALA A 77 6.28 -2.08 5.80
CA ALA A 77 5.55 -2.79 6.84
C ALA A 77 4.11 -2.26 6.99
N ASP A 78 3.94 -0.93 6.95
CA ASP A 78 2.62 -0.29 7.09
C ASP A 78 1.76 -0.56 5.87
N PHE A 79 2.36 -0.53 4.68
CA PHE A 79 1.68 -0.94 3.44
C PHE A 79 1.20 -2.38 3.52
N ALA A 80 2.06 -3.32 3.93
CA ALA A 80 1.71 -4.73 4.06
C ALA A 80 0.56 -4.94 5.06
N LYS A 81 0.62 -4.31 6.24
CA LYS A 81 -0.44 -4.35 7.25
C LYS A 81 -1.76 -3.81 6.72
N MET A 82 -1.73 -2.70 5.98
CA MET A 82 -2.92 -2.06 5.43
C MET A 82 -3.63 -2.91 4.37
N ILE A 83 -2.90 -3.67 3.55
CA ILE A 83 -3.51 -4.49 2.49
C ILE A 83 -3.95 -5.88 2.97
N LEU A 84 -3.35 -6.38 4.06
CA LEU A 84 -3.52 -7.75 4.52
C LEU A 84 -4.98 -8.12 4.85
N PRO A 85 -5.81 -7.26 5.48
CA PRO A 85 -7.23 -7.55 5.71
C PRO A 85 -8.00 -7.89 4.44
N TYR A 86 -7.61 -7.31 3.30
CA TYR A 86 -8.28 -7.52 2.01
C TYR A 86 -7.79 -8.77 1.28
N TYR A 87 -6.58 -9.23 1.60
CA TYR A 87 -5.91 -10.33 0.88
C TYR A 87 -5.99 -11.65 1.64
N ASP A 88 -5.88 -11.57 2.96
CA ASP A 88 -5.90 -12.69 3.89
C ASP A 88 -6.42 -12.21 5.26
N PRO A 89 -7.74 -12.04 5.41
CA PRO A 89 -8.35 -11.58 6.66
C PRO A 89 -8.10 -12.54 7.83
N GLU A 90 -7.91 -13.82 7.57
CA GLU A 90 -7.62 -14.83 8.60
C GLU A 90 -6.21 -14.61 9.18
N THR A 91 -5.20 -14.47 8.32
CA THR A 91 -3.85 -14.14 8.76
C THR A 91 -3.81 -12.77 9.45
N PHE A 92 -4.59 -11.80 8.97
CA PHE A 92 -4.72 -10.51 9.65
C PHE A 92 -5.28 -10.68 11.07
N ALA A 93 -6.38 -11.42 11.24
CA ALA A 93 -7.00 -11.66 12.54
C ALA A 93 -6.07 -12.40 13.52
N VAL A 94 -5.27 -13.35 13.03
CA VAL A 94 -4.25 -14.03 13.84
C VAL A 94 -3.15 -13.08 14.31
N LEU A 95 -2.71 -12.14 13.47
CA LEU A 95 -1.60 -11.24 13.77
C LEU A 95 -2.02 -10.02 14.60
N PHE A 96 -3.25 -9.52 14.41
CA PHE A 96 -3.70 -8.22 14.93
C PHE A 96 -5.02 -8.29 15.71
N GLY A 97 -5.67 -9.46 15.78
CA GLY A 97 -7.01 -9.61 16.37
C GLY A 97 -8.13 -9.06 15.46
N ASP A 98 -9.33 -8.90 16.01
CA ASP A 98 -10.51 -8.39 15.30
C ASP A 98 -10.51 -6.85 15.10
N GLU A 99 -9.38 -6.18 15.37
CA GLU A 99 -9.24 -4.74 15.13
C GLU A 99 -9.13 -4.47 13.62
N VAL A 100 -10.27 -4.25 12.98
CA VAL A 100 -10.32 -3.72 11.61
C VAL A 100 -9.58 -2.38 11.60
N PRO A 101 -8.54 -2.19 10.76
CA PRO A 101 -7.84 -0.92 10.67
C PRO A 101 -8.82 0.17 10.20
N THR A 102 -9.34 0.94 11.15
CA THR A 102 -10.01 2.19 10.83
C THR A 102 -8.92 3.08 10.25
N ALA A 103 -9.07 3.49 8.99
CA ALA A 103 -8.11 4.33 8.28
C ALA A 103 -7.90 5.66 9.02
N GLN A 104 -7.01 5.67 10.01
CA GLN A 104 -6.46 6.87 10.61
C GLN A 104 -5.32 7.32 9.71
N VAL A 105 -5.71 8.02 8.65
CA VAL A 105 -4.79 8.77 7.82
C VAL A 105 -4.36 9.99 8.63
N ALA A 106 -3.04 10.11 8.84
CA ALA A 106 -2.31 11.28 9.32
C ALA A 106 -2.46 11.69 10.80
N GLN A 107 -1.46 11.30 11.59
CA GLN A 107 -0.66 12.29 12.33
C GLN A 107 0.83 11.94 12.17
N THR A 108 1.44 12.45 11.09
CA THR A 108 2.87 12.69 11.04
C THR A 108 3.18 13.78 12.07
N SER A 109 3.70 13.39 13.22
CA SER A 109 4.40 14.31 14.13
C SER A 109 5.68 14.77 13.42
N ALA A 110 5.57 15.85 12.66
CA ALA A 110 6.71 16.67 12.31
C ALA A 110 7.13 17.43 13.57
N ASP A 111 8.25 17.02 14.17
CA ASP A 111 8.95 17.77 15.21
C ASP A 111 9.64 18.98 14.55
N PRO A 112 9.28 20.24 14.91
CA PRO A 112 9.88 21.43 14.34
C PRO A 112 10.92 22.03 15.30
N THR A 113 11.90 21.27 15.79
CA THR A 113 12.99 21.88 16.59
C THR A 113 14.38 21.30 16.31
N SER A 114 15.03 21.81 15.26
CA SER A 114 16.47 22.05 15.29
C SER A 114 16.90 23.04 14.21
N LYS A 115 16.97 24.31 14.59
CA LYS A 115 17.94 25.23 14.00
C LYS A 115 19.27 25.05 14.74
N PRO A 116 20.39 24.81 14.05
CA PRO A 116 21.69 25.28 14.50
C PRO A 116 22.14 26.45 13.62
N GLY A 117 22.68 27.46 14.29
CA GLY A 117 22.91 28.80 13.76
C GLY A 117 23.98 28.89 12.67
N LEU A 118 23.70 29.79 11.73
CA LEU A 118 24.66 30.38 10.80
C LEU A 118 25.68 31.20 11.61
N ARG A 119 26.91 30.69 11.80
CA ARG A 119 28.04 31.51 12.24
C ARG A 119 28.65 32.19 11.02
N VAL A 120 28.39 33.49 10.87
CA VAL A 120 29.24 34.39 10.10
C VAL A 120 30.52 34.60 10.93
N VAL A 121 31.67 34.22 10.37
CA VAL A 121 32.97 34.68 10.87
C VAL A 121 33.51 35.64 9.81
N GLU A 122 33.41 36.93 10.11
CA GLU A 122 34.07 37.99 9.35
C GLU A 122 35.53 38.09 9.75
N SER A 123 36.36 38.27 8.73
CA SER A 123 37.81 38.44 8.75
C SER A 123 38.24 39.76 9.41
N ARG A 124 39.30 39.70 10.23
CA ARG A 124 40.31 40.77 10.37
C ARG A 124 41.67 40.16 10.68
#